data_AF-A0A962TDN1-F1
#
_entry.id   AF-A0A962TDN1-F1
#
_cell.length_a   1.000
_cell.length_b   1.000
_cell.length_c   1.000
_cell.angle_alpha   90.00
_cell.angle_beta   90.00
_cell.angle_gamma   90.00
#
_symmetry.space_group_name_H-M   'P 1'
#
loop_
_entity.id
_entity.type
_entity.pdbx_description
1 polymer ?
#
loop_
_entity_poly.entity_id
_entity_poly.type
_entity_poly.pdbx_seq_one_letter_code
_entity_poly.pdbx_strand_id
1 'polypeptide(L)'
;IQDHDIEGLDLSSWRMALNGAEPVSPATLERFMARFERYGFRRDAMAPVYGLAECSVGLALQPPNRRPVIDRVQRGVFMASGRAEPAPLSDDNALFFPACGQPIPDHQIRIVDEHGRELPERREGRLEFKGPSATVGYYRNPEATQRLFPHGDGWLDSGDRGYLADGDIYLTGRVKDLIIRCGRNIYPYELEQAVGEIPDIRKGCVAVFASSDPATGSERLVVVAETRVTQSEAQEHLRQQIQSVSVDLLGTPPDDVQLTPPRTVLKTSSGKIRRAAIRELYEQHALGQGGRALWLQLTRMTLVSAWAQVRRLGRGMSEQLFAGYAWMMYGVLAPFTWLGIMILPKLAWRWALARTASRILAWVTGTPLTVRGLQHLPTGACILVANHSSFLDAYVLIAAIPRHFHYVAKRELLNNPWLARPLQRVGTLFVERFDLQRSVDEARKVAEAAHAGQSLGFFPEGTFKRMPGLLSFRMGAFMAAAQAGVPVAPVTIRGTRDMLRAGSWFPRRGHLEVIIEPPIQPTGDDWSAAVRLRDAVRAVILRNCGEPDMAE
;
A
#
# COMPACT_ATOMS: atom_id res chain seq x y z
N ILE A 1 -16.16 -13.78 29.27
CA ILE A 1 -15.10 -14.03 30.27
C ILE A 1 -15.49 -13.23 31.50
N GLN A 2 -15.81 -13.92 32.59
CA GLN A 2 -16.13 -13.26 33.86
C GLN A 2 -14.82 -12.79 34.51
N ASP A 3 -14.88 -11.79 35.39
CA ASP A 3 -13.63 -11.24 35.95
C ASP A 3 -12.90 -12.23 36.87
N HIS A 4 -13.62 -13.13 37.57
CA HIS A 4 -13.00 -14.18 38.36
C HIS A 4 -12.21 -15.21 37.52
N ASP A 5 -12.57 -15.40 36.24
CA ASP A 5 -11.89 -16.34 35.33
C ASP A 5 -10.46 -15.87 34.96
N ILE A 6 -10.15 -14.60 35.20
CA ILE A 6 -8.91 -13.93 34.76
C ILE A 6 -8.13 -13.31 35.92
N GLU A 7 -8.51 -13.62 37.17
CA GLU A 7 -7.74 -13.24 38.35
C GLU A 7 -6.37 -13.92 38.35
N GLY A 8 -5.31 -13.15 38.62
CA GLY A 8 -3.92 -13.65 38.63
C GLY A 8 -3.30 -13.89 37.25
N LEU A 9 -3.99 -13.54 36.16
CA LEU A 9 -3.47 -13.68 34.80
C LEU A 9 -2.31 -12.70 34.53
N ASP A 10 -1.20 -13.21 33.99
CA ASP A 10 -0.08 -12.41 33.49
C ASP A 10 0.16 -12.69 31.99
N LEU A 11 -0.01 -11.65 31.17
CA LEU A 11 0.15 -11.66 29.72
C LEU A 11 1.42 -10.94 29.24
N SER A 12 2.32 -10.57 30.15
CA SER A 12 3.57 -9.86 29.84
C SER A 12 4.49 -10.63 28.89
N SER A 13 4.41 -11.97 28.90
CA SER A 13 5.16 -12.85 28.01
C SER A 13 4.63 -12.92 26.57
N TRP A 14 3.43 -12.36 26.32
CA TRP A 14 2.82 -12.41 24.99
C TRP A 14 3.52 -11.42 24.04
N ARG A 15 4.33 -11.98 23.14
CA ARG A 15 5.14 -11.19 22.19
C ARG A 15 4.35 -10.67 21.00
N MET A 16 3.47 -11.49 20.43
CA MET A 16 2.69 -11.15 19.25
C MET A 16 1.38 -11.95 19.22
N ALA A 17 0.26 -11.26 19.04
CA ALA A 17 -1.10 -11.80 18.97
C ALA A 17 -1.65 -11.55 17.56
N LEU A 18 -1.53 -12.56 16.70
CA LEU A 18 -1.97 -12.47 15.30
C LEU A 18 -3.51 -12.53 15.23
N ASN A 19 -4.12 -11.47 14.72
CA ASN A 19 -5.56 -11.36 14.49
C ASN A 19 -5.83 -11.26 13.00
N GLY A 20 -6.44 -12.28 12.41
CA GLY A 20 -6.68 -12.32 10.97
C GLY A 20 -7.71 -13.36 10.58
N ALA A 21 -7.66 -13.79 9.33
CA ALA A 21 -8.65 -14.64 8.67
C ALA A 21 -10.02 -14.00 8.44
N GLU A 22 -10.44 -13.00 9.22
CA GLU A 22 -11.67 -12.24 9.00
C GLU A 22 -11.42 -10.72 9.06
N PRO A 23 -12.36 -9.88 8.60
CA PRO A 23 -12.23 -8.44 8.77
C PRO A 23 -12.02 -8.11 10.25
N VAL A 24 -10.90 -7.45 10.53
CA VAL A 24 -10.52 -7.11 11.90
C VAL A 24 -11.37 -5.94 12.36
N SER A 25 -11.95 -6.06 13.55
CA SER A 25 -12.83 -5.04 14.15
C SER A 25 -12.01 -4.02 14.95
N PRO A 26 -11.97 -2.73 14.55
CA PRO A 26 -11.34 -1.66 15.34
C PRO A 26 -11.83 -1.63 16.79
N ALA A 27 -13.15 -1.69 16.99
CA ALA A 27 -13.76 -1.67 18.32
C ALA A 27 -13.37 -2.89 19.16
N THR A 28 -13.28 -4.07 18.54
CA THR A 28 -12.88 -5.29 19.26
C THR A 28 -11.42 -5.28 19.65
N LEU A 29 -10.53 -4.78 18.77
CA LEU A 29 -9.13 -4.57 19.09
C LEU A 29 -8.98 -3.66 20.32
N GLU A 30 -9.62 -2.49 20.31
CA GLU A 30 -9.49 -1.53 21.41
C GLU A 30 -10.05 -2.08 22.72
N ARG A 31 -11.23 -2.71 22.70
CA ARG A 31 -11.81 -3.34 23.91
C ARG A 31 -10.93 -4.44 24.46
N PHE A 32 -10.34 -5.28 23.60
CA PHE A 32 -9.43 -6.35 24.04
C PHE A 32 -8.18 -5.75 24.68
N MET A 33 -7.52 -4.82 23.99
CA MET A 33 -6.34 -4.14 24.49
C MET A 33 -6.61 -3.46 25.83
N ALA A 34 -7.66 -2.65 25.94
CA ALA A 34 -8.03 -1.96 27.18
C ALA A 34 -8.35 -2.93 28.33
N ARG A 35 -9.04 -4.05 28.05
CA ARG A 35 -9.41 -5.03 29.08
C ARG A 35 -8.20 -5.79 29.64
N PHE A 36 -7.23 -6.12 28.78
CA PHE A 36 -6.11 -6.99 29.13
C PHE A 36 -4.79 -6.26 29.43
N GLU A 37 -4.72 -4.94 29.20
CA GLU A 37 -3.59 -4.10 29.56
C GLU A 37 -3.27 -4.18 31.07
N ARG A 38 -4.30 -4.22 31.94
CA ARG A 38 -4.13 -4.43 33.39
C ARG A 38 -3.52 -5.77 33.80
N TYR A 39 -3.51 -6.74 32.90
CA TYR A 39 -2.91 -8.07 33.08
C TYR A 39 -1.57 -8.20 32.35
N GLY A 40 -0.92 -7.08 31.99
CA GLY A 40 0.41 -7.08 31.35
C GLY A 40 0.39 -7.26 29.83
N PHE A 41 -0.78 -7.33 29.17
CA PHE A 41 -0.83 -7.39 27.71
C PHE A 41 -0.31 -6.09 27.10
N ARG A 42 0.73 -6.17 26.29
CA ARG A 42 1.32 -5.01 25.62
C ARG A 42 0.52 -4.68 24.35
N ARG A 43 0.07 -3.43 24.20
CA ARG A 43 -0.70 -2.99 23.02
C ARG A 43 0.06 -3.18 21.69
N ASP A 44 1.39 -3.15 21.72
CA ASP A 44 2.27 -3.39 20.57
C ASP A 44 2.45 -4.89 20.24
N ALA A 45 1.91 -5.80 21.06
CA ALA A 45 1.80 -7.21 20.75
C ALA A 45 0.58 -7.52 19.86
N MET A 46 -0.46 -6.69 19.85
CA MET A 46 -1.64 -6.90 19.03
C MET A 46 -1.34 -6.67 17.55
N ALA A 47 -1.58 -7.68 16.71
CA ALA A 47 -1.15 -7.70 15.32
C ALA A 47 -2.27 -8.12 14.36
N PRO A 48 -2.99 -7.18 13.73
CA PRO A 48 -3.81 -7.49 12.57
C PRO A 48 -2.94 -8.05 11.43
N VAL A 49 -3.36 -9.15 10.82
CA VAL A 49 -2.62 -9.84 9.76
C VAL A 49 -3.53 -10.24 8.62
N TYR A 50 -2.95 -10.40 7.43
CA TYR A 50 -3.66 -10.91 6.27
C TYR A 50 -3.05 -12.20 5.74
N GLY A 51 -3.93 -13.11 5.33
CA GLY A 51 -3.58 -14.46 4.96
C GLY A 51 -4.71 -15.21 4.28
N LEU A 52 -4.35 -16.09 3.35
CA LEU A 52 -5.25 -16.89 2.54
C LEU A 52 -4.60 -18.22 2.15
N ALA A 53 -5.42 -19.21 1.82
CA ALA A 53 -4.96 -20.57 1.52
C ALA A 53 -4.11 -20.61 0.23
N GLU A 54 -4.42 -19.74 -0.72
CA GLU A 54 -3.72 -19.57 -1.99
C GLU A 54 -2.29 -19.03 -1.79
N CYS A 55 -1.96 -18.51 -0.59
CA CYS A 55 -0.61 -18.12 -0.16
C CYS A 55 -0.09 -18.99 1.00
N SER A 56 -0.54 -20.24 1.06
CA SER A 56 -0.29 -21.21 2.14
C SER A 56 -0.94 -20.84 3.48
N VAL A 57 -0.65 -19.66 4.04
CA VAL A 57 -1.34 -19.13 5.22
C VAL A 57 -1.23 -17.61 5.34
N GLY A 58 -0.03 -17.05 5.26
CA GLY A 58 0.24 -15.65 5.62
C GLY A 58 0.79 -14.89 4.42
N LEU A 59 0.32 -13.66 4.26
CA LEU A 59 0.69 -12.80 3.14
C LEU A 59 1.17 -11.43 3.61
N ALA A 60 0.54 -10.86 4.65
CA ALA A 60 0.98 -9.61 5.25
C ALA A 60 0.99 -9.67 6.78
N LEU A 61 2.05 -9.14 7.38
CA LEU A 61 2.24 -9.04 8.83
C LEU A 61 2.80 -7.67 9.19
N GLN A 62 2.39 -7.15 10.35
CA GLN A 62 2.98 -5.92 10.88
C GLN A 62 4.41 -6.18 11.41
N PRO A 63 5.29 -5.16 11.37
CA PRO A 63 6.57 -5.22 12.07
C PRO A 63 6.39 -5.48 13.59
N PRO A 64 7.27 -6.27 14.23
CA PRO A 64 7.22 -6.50 15.67
C PRO A 64 7.33 -5.21 16.48
N ASN A 65 6.70 -5.19 17.66
CA ASN A 65 6.67 -4.04 18.58
C ASN A 65 6.09 -2.75 17.96
N ARG A 66 5.25 -2.88 16.93
CA ARG A 66 4.46 -1.78 16.36
C ARG A 66 3.02 -1.89 16.86
N ARG A 67 2.46 -0.78 17.37
CA ARG A 67 1.03 -0.73 17.72
C ARG A 67 0.16 -0.91 16.47
N PRO A 68 -1.02 -1.53 16.60
CA PRO A 68 -1.96 -1.65 15.48
C PRO A 68 -2.36 -0.25 15.00
N VAL A 69 -2.27 -0.04 13.68
CA VAL A 69 -2.66 1.21 13.03
C VAL A 69 -4.09 1.04 12.50
N ILE A 70 -4.93 2.03 12.72
CA ILE A 70 -6.31 2.07 12.23
C ILE A 70 -6.44 3.33 11.39
N ASP A 71 -6.57 3.18 10.08
CA ASP A 71 -6.76 4.31 9.18
C ASP A 71 -8.21 4.77 9.25
N ARG A 72 -8.37 6.09 9.36
CA ARG A 72 -9.65 6.75 9.57
C ARG A 72 -9.96 7.56 8.33
N VAL A 73 -10.95 7.11 7.57
CA VAL A 73 -11.15 7.49 6.17
C VAL A 73 -12.48 8.22 5.98
N GLN A 74 -12.48 9.29 5.18
CA GLN A 74 -13.68 10.05 4.85
C GLN A 74 -14.66 9.20 4.03
N ARG A 75 -15.81 8.85 4.63
CA ARG A 75 -16.80 7.95 4.01
C ARG A 75 -17.28 8.45 2.65
N GLY A 76 -17.67 9.73 2.55
CA GLY A 76 -18.21 10.29 1.31
C GLY A 76 -17.25 10.18 0.13
N VAL A 77 -15.99 10.58 0.34
CA VAL A 77 -14.94 10.53 -0.69
C VAL A 77 -14.62 9.09 -1.09
N PHE A 78 -14.49 8.21 -0.11
CA PHE A 78 -14.20 6.80 -0.32
C PHE A 78 -15.30 6.10 -1.11
N MET A 79 -16.57 6.32 -0.75
CA MET A 79 -17.72 5.71 -1.44
C MET A 79 -17.89 6.24 -2.88
N ALA A 80 -17.62 7.53 -3.11
CA ALA A 80 -17.80 8.14 -4.43
C ALA A 80 -16.66 7.84 -5.41
N SER A 81 -15.43 7.79 -4.91
CA SER A 81 -14.21 7.80 -5.73
C SER A 81 -13.26 6.62 -5.49
N GLY A 82 -13.44 5.84 -4.42
CA GLY A 82 -12.51 4.81 -3.97
C GLY A 82 -11.22 5.38 -3.37
N ARG A 83 -11.15 6.68 -3.07
CA ARG A 83 -9.99 7.30 -2.42
C ARG A 83 -10.13 7.28 -0.91
N ALA A 84 -9.15 6.70 -0.23
CA ALA A 84 -9.09 6.57 1.22
C ALA A 84 -8.45 7.82 1.85
N GLU A 85 -9.09 8.98 1.76
CA GLU A 85 -8.55 10.23 2.31
C GLU A 85 -8.72 10.28 3.84
N PRO A 86 -7.71 10.75 4.61
CA PRO A 86 -7.81 10.86 6.07
C PRO A 86 -8.99 11.73 6.51
N ALA A 87 -9.79 11.26 7.46
CA ALA A 87 -10.89 12.02 8.04
C ALA A 87 -10.44 12.87 9.24
N PRO A 88 -10.94 14.12 9.38
CA PRO A 88 -10.70 14.94 10.57
C PRO A 88 -11.20 14.25 11.84
N LEU A 89 -10.60 14.58 13.00
CA LEU A 89 -10.97 13.99 14.29
C LEU A 89 -12.42 14.23 14.71
N SER A 90 -13.06 15.27 14.16
CA SER A 90 -14.46 15.65 14.40
C SER A 90 -15.48 14.96 13.49
N ASP A 91 -15.04 14.14 12.53
CA ASP A 91 -15.95 13.42 11.63
C ASP A 91 -16.42 12.13 12.28
N ASP A 92 -17.66 12.13 12.77
CA ASP A 92 -18.31 10.99 13.43
C ASP A 92 -18.77 9.90 12.44
N ASN A 93 -18.75 10.17 11.13
CA ASN A 93 -19.17 9.24 10.09
C ASN A 93 -17.99 8.65 9.31
N ALA A 94 -16.78 8.69 9.87
CA ALA A 94 -15.59 8.14 9.26
C ALA A 94 -15.65 6.60 9.17
N LEU A 95 -14.98 6.06 8.15
CA LEU A 95 -14.69 4.63 8.01
C LEU A 95 -13.40 4.29 8.77
N PHE A 96 -13.33 3.10 9.34
CA PHE A 96 -12.15 2.64 10.08
C PHE A 96 -11.64 1.33 9.49
N PHE A 97 -10.43 1.36 8.95
CA PHE A 97 -9.77 0.18 8.37
C PHE A 97 -8.49 -0.13 9.15
N PRO A 98 -8.38 -1.30 9.81
CA PRO A 98 -7.12 -1.72 10.41
C PRO A 98 -6.06 -2.02 9.35
N ALA A 99 -4.82 -1.62 9.63
CA ALA A 99 -3.65 -2.02 8.85
C ALA A 99 -3.36 -3.50 9.11
N CYS A 100 -3.41 -4.33 8.07
CA CYS A 100 -3.08 -5.75 8.13
C CYS A 100 -1.57 -6.02 7.99
N GLY A 101 -0.75 -4.96 8.05
CA GLY A 101 0.70 -5.02 7.93
C GLY A 101 1.19 -5.00 6.49
N GLN A 102 2.44 -5.45 6.33
CA GLN A 102 3.23 -5.33 5.12
C GLN A 102 3.48 -6.72 4.52
N PRO A 103 3.68 -6.83 3.19
CA PRO A 103 4.05 -8.11 2.58
C PRO A 103 5.24 -8.75 3.30
N ILE A 104 5.12 -10.04 3.59
CA ILE A 104 6.24 -10.81 4.16
C ILE A 104 7.41 -10.89 3.16
N PRO A 105 8.64 -11.22 3.60
CA PRO A 105 9.80 -11.33 2.72
C PRO A 105 9.53 -12.19 1.48
N ASP A 106 10.09 -11.76 0.34
CA ASP A 106 9.91 -12.36 -0.99
C ASP A 106 8.48 -12.41 -1.54
N HIS A 107 7.50 -11.83 -0.84
CA HIS A 107 6.14 -11.67 -1.32
C HIS A 107 5.90 -10.26 -1.84
N GLN A 108 5.02 -10.16 -2.82
CA GLN A 108 4.64 -8.92 -3.46
C GLN A 108 3.13 -8.83 -3.48
N ILE A 109 2.62 -7.62 -3.22
CA ILE A 109 1.20 -7.32 -3.18
C ILE A 109 0.99 -6.05 -3.99
N ARG A 110 0.00 -6.07 -4.88
CA ARG A 110 -0.40 -4.92 -5.68
C ARG A 110 -1.90 -4.74 -5.58
N ILE A 111 -2.34 -3.50 -5.65
CA ILE A 111 -3.76 -3.16 -5.76
C ILE A 111 -4.00 -2.77 -7.20
N VAL A 112 -4.93 -3.42 -7.89
CA VAL A 112 -5.22 -3.17 -9.30
C VAL A 112 -6.63 -2.64 -9.53
N ASP A 113 -6.80 -1.89 -10.61
CA ASP A 113 -8.11 -1.50 -11.13
C ASP A 113 -8.79 -2.65 -11.87
N GLU A 114 -9.97 -2.37 -12.42
CA GLU A 114 -10.76 -3.33 -13.22
C GLU A 114 -9.98 -3.92 -14.41
N HIS A 115 -9.01 -3.17 -14.95
CA HIS A 115 -8.23 -3.52 -16.14
C HIS A 115 -6.88 -4.16 -15.79
N GLY A 116 -6.63 -4.47 -14.52
CA GLY A 116 -5.36 -5.06 -14.08
C GLY A 116 -4.22 -4.06 -13.91
N ARG A 117 -4.52 -2.75 -13.90
CA ARG A 117 -3.51 -1.70 -13.72
C ARG A 117 -3.31 -1.39 -12.26
N GLU A 118 -2.07 -1.43 -11.80
CA GLU A 118 -1.71 -1.11 -10.41
C GLU A 118 -2.10 0.33 -10.04
N LEU A 119 -2.87 0.49 -8.97
CA LEU A 119 -3.35 1.75 -8.43
C LEU A 119 -2.32 2.40 -7.48
N PRO A 120 -2.31 3.74 -7.37
CA PRO A 120 -1.47 4.45 -6.41
C PRO A 120 -1.95 4.20 -4.96
N GLU A 121 -1.16 4.67 -3.99
CA GLU A 121 -1.56 4.63 -2.58
C GLU A 121 -2.91 5.33 -2.34
N ARG A 122 -3.58 4.87 -1.27
CA ARG A 122 -4.88 5.33 -0.81
C ARG A 122 -5.97 5.24 -1.88
N ARG A 123 -5.83 4.34 -2.86
CA ARG A 123 -6.90 3.99 -3.81
C ARG A 123 -7.31 2.54 -3.67
N GLU A 124 -8.61 2.34 -3.51
CA GLU A 124 -9.22 1.02 -3.41
C GLU A 124 -9.25 0.32 -4.78
N GLY A 125 -8.79 -0.93 -4.80
CA GLY A 125 -8.88 -1.82 -5.94
C GLY A 125 -8.92 -3.28 -5.52
N ARG A 126 -8.71 -4.18 -6.48
CA ARG A 126 -8.56 -5.62 -6.22
C ARG A 126 -7.14 -5.89 -5.72
N LEU A 127 -7.01 -6.73 -4.71
CA LEU A 127 -5.71 -7.14 -4.20
C LEU A 127 -5.22 -8.35 -4.99
N GLU A 128 -4.04 -8.21 -5.58
CA GLU A 128 -3.32 -9.30 -6.23
C GLU A 128 -1.98 -9.52 -5.53
N PHE A 129 -1.51 -10.77 -5.51
CA PHE A 129 -0.27 -11.12 -4.84
C PHE A 129 0.58 -12.10 -5.65
N LYS A 130 1.87 -12.16 -5.31
CA LYS A 130 2.85 -13.08 -5.88
C LYS A 130 3.90 -13.40 -4.83
N GLY A 131 4.39 -14.63 -4.78
CA GLY A 131 5.45 -15.00 -3.84
C GLY A 131 5.76 -16.49 -3.87
N PRO A 132 6.82 -16.92 -3.18
CA PRO A 132 7.25 -18.32 -3.14
C PRO A 132 6.22 -19.25 -2.49
N SER A 133 5.36 -18.73 -1.60
CA SER A 133 4.31 -19.52 -0.94
C SER A 133 2.97 -19.53 -1.69
N ALA A 134 2.92 -18.94 -2.89
CA ALA A 134 1.74 -18.93 -3.73
C ALA A 134 1.45 -20.33 -4.32
N THR A 135 0.18 -20.73 -4.35
CA THR A 135 -0.26 -21.98 -4.95
C THR A 135 -0.03 -22.00 -6.46
N VAL A 136 0.17 -23.20 -7.01
CA VAL A 136 0.19 -23.44 -8.46
C VAL A 136 -1.22 -23.54 -9.06
N GLY A 137 -2.25 -23.67 -8.24
CA GLY A 137 -3.64 -23.76 -8.69
C GLY A 137 -4.54 -24.59 -7.76
N TYR A 138 -5.75 -24.83 -8.23
CA TYR A 138 -6.73 -25.66 -7.51
C TYR A 138 -6.70 -27.10 -8.01
N TYR A 139 -6.74 -28.05 -7.08
CA TYR A 139 -6.75 -29.47 -7.39
C TYR A 139 -7.93 -29.86 -8.28
N ARG A 140 -7.64 -30.44 -9.44
CA ARG A 140 -8.63 -30.91 -10.44
C ARG A 140 -9.65 -29.84 -10.86
N ASN A 141 -9.28 -28.56 -10.82
CA ASN A 141 -10.15 -27.47 -11.25
C ASN A 141 -9.40 -26.47 -12.15
N PRO A 142 -9.20 -26.81 -13.44
CA PRO A 142 -8.42 -25.97 -14.36
C PRO A 142 -9.10 -24.62 -14.62
N GLU A 143 -10.43 -24.55 -14.66
CA GLU A 143 -11.16 -23.29 -14.87
C GLU A 143 -11.03 -22.31 -13.69
N ALA A 144 -11.09 -22.81 -12.45
CA ALA A 144 -10.83 -21.97 -11.28
C ALA A 144 -9.36 -21.57 -11.20
N THR A 145 -8.45 -22.46 -11.60
CA THR A 145 -7.01 -22.18 -11.67
C THR A 145 -6.72 -21.08 -12.68
N GLN A 146 -7.32 -21.14 -13.87
CA GLN A 146 -7.13 -20.10 -14.88
C GLN A 146 -7.66 -18.74 -14.40
N ARG A 147 -8.79 -18.72 -13.70
CA ARG A 147 -9.35 -17.48 -13.11
C ARG A 147 -8.49 -16.91 -11.98
N LEU A 148 -7.71 -17.75 -11.29
CA LEU A 148 -6.79 -17.32 -10.24
C LEU A 148 -5.64 -16.46 -10.81
N PHE A 149 -5.26 -16.66 -12.07
CA PHE A 149 -4.19 -15.93 -12.77
C PHE A 149 -4.77 -15.00 -13.85
N PRO A 150 -5.37 -13.85 -13.48
CA PRO A 150 -6.15 -13.01 -14.41
C PRO A 150 -5.34 -12.49 -15.61
N HIS A 151 -4.02 -12.34 -15.46
CA HIS A 151 -3.15 -11.70 -16.45
C HIS A 151 -2.05 -12.62 -17.00
N GLY A 152 -1.90 -13.84 -16.47
CA GLY A 152 -0.83 -14.76 -16.88
C GLY A 152 0.60 -14.29 -16.55
N ASP A 153 0.78 -13.21 -15.78
CA ASP A 153 2.07 -12.63 -15.36
C ASP A 153 2.58 -13.19 -14.01
N GLY A 154 1.93 -14.26 -13.53
CA GLY A 154 2.21 -14.94 -12.26
C GLY A 154 1.67 -14.23 -11.03
N TRP A 155 0.78 -13.25 -11.19
CA TRP A 155 0.01 -12.66 -10.09
C TRP A 155 -1.31 -13.40 -9.88
N LEU A 156 -1.65 -13.63 -8.61
CA LEU A 156 -2.86 -14.31 -8.19
C LEU A 156 -3.89 -13.29 -7.69
N ASP A 157 -5.14 -13.44 -8.12
CA ASP A 157 -6.27 -12.68 -7.58
C ASP A 157 -6.69 -13.26 -6.22
N SER A 158 -6.62 -12.44 -5.17
CA SER A 158 -7.07 -12.83 -3.82
C SER A 158 -8.59 -12.90 -3.69
N GLY A 159 -9.32 -12.22 -4.58
CA GLY A 159 -10.76 -11.98 -4.44
C GLY A 159 -11.13 -10.93 -3.38
N ASP A 160 -10.15 -10.25 -2.80
CA ASP A 160 -10.33 -9.19 -1.81
C ASP A 160 -10.09 -7.80 -2.41
N ARG A 161 -10.67 -6.78 -1.78
CA ARG A 161 -10.48 -5.36 -2.08
C ARG A 161 -9.74 -4.69 -0.94
N GLY A 162 -8.90 -3.74 -1.31
CA GLY A 162 -8.14 -2.95 -0.34
C GLY A 162 -7.38 -1.83 -1.01
N TYR A 163 -6.62 -1.11 -0.19
CA TYR A 163 -5.68 -0.08 -0.63
C TYR A 163 -4.36 -0.22 0.14
N LEU A 164 -3.30 0.37 -0.41
CA LEU A 164 -2.01 0.51 0.25
C LEU A 164 -1.88 1.93 0.79
N ALA A 165 -1.33 2.10 2.00
CA ALA A 165 -0.94 3.40 2.52
C ALA A 165 0.26 3.23 3.45
N ASP A 166 1.32 4.03 3.25
CA ASP A 166 2.55 4.00 4.07
C ASP A 166 3.16 2.57 4.15
N GLY A 167 3.05 1.82 3.05
CA GLY A 167 3.51 0.43 2.93
C GLY A 167 2.60 -0.65 3.54
N ASP A 168 1.56 -0.28 4.30
CA ASP A 168 0.61 -1.23 4.88
C ASP A 168 -0.60 -1.49 3.98
N ILE A 169 -1.20 -2.67 4.15
CA ILE A 169 -2.40 -3.10 3.44
C ILE A 169 -3.63 -2.90 4.31
N TYR A 170 -4.64 -2.25 3.75
CA TYR A 170 -5.93 -2.02 4.38
C TYR A 170 -6.99 -2.75 3.59
N LEU A 171 -7.56 -3.81 4.17
CA LEU A 171 -8.64 -4.58 3.54
C LEU A 171 -9.97 -3.87 3.77
N THR A 172 -10.68 -3.62 2.67
CA THR A 172 -11.97 -2.92 2.71
C THR A 172 -13.13 -3.88 2.61
N GLY A 173 -12.97 -5.01 1.92
CA GLY A 173 -13.97 -6.06 1.86
C GLY A 173 -13.64 -7.12 0.82
N ARG A 174 -14.52 -8.10 0.68
CA ARG A 174 -14.40 -9.15 -0.34
C ARG A 174 -15.20 -8.78 -1.58
N VAL A 175 -14.66 -9.02 -2.78
CA VAL A 175 -15.32 -8.65 -4.05
C VAL A 175 -16.73 -9.26 -4.14
N LYS A 176 -16.91 -10.50 -3.67
CA LYS A 176 -18.20 -11.22 -3.72
C LYS A 176 -19.19 -10.81 -2.63
N ASP A 177 -18.74 -10.11 -1.59
CA ASP A 177 -19.58 -9.77 -0.43
C ASP A 177 -20.05 -8.31 -0.48
N LEU A 178 -19.52 -7.47 -1.38
CA LEU A 178 -19.91 -6.07 -1.51
C LEU A 178 -21.37 -5.94 -2.03
N ILE A 179 -22.21 -5.20 -1.30
CA ILE A 179 -23.59 -4.91 -1.70
C ILE A 179 -23.61 -3.55 -2.43
N ILE A 180 -24.32 -3.43 -3.56
CA ILE A 180 -24.41 -2.17 -4.30
C ILE A 180 -25.88 -1.72 -4.36
N ARG A 181 -26.25 -0.72 -3.56
CA ARG A 181 -27.63 -0.20 -3.52
C ARG A 181 -27.65 1.29 -3.85
N CYS A 182 -28.52 1.70 -4.76
CA CYS A 182 -28.67 3.09 -5.22
C CYS A 182 -27.34 3.77 -5.62
N GLY A 183 -26.40 3.01 -6.20
CA GLY A 183 -25.09 3.53 -6.60
C GLY A 183 -24.08 3.72 -5.47
N ARG A 184 -24.36 3.22 -4.25
CA ARG A 184 -23.46 3.24 -3.10
C ARG A 184 -22.99 1.83 -2.77
N ASN A 185 -21.71 1.71 -2.46
CA ASN A 185 -21.13 0.48 -1.94
C ASN A 185 -21.50 0.35 -0.45
N ILE A 186 -22.12 -0.78 -0.09
CA ILE A 186 -22.45 -1.15 1.28
C ILE A 186 -21.55 -2.32 1.66
N TYR A 187 -20.74 -2.13 2.69
CA TYR A 187 -19.88 -3.16 3.25
C TYR A 187 -20.68 -3.91 4.32
N PRO A 188 -21.08 -5.18 4.10
CA PRO A 188 -21.98 -5.87 5.02
C PRO A 188 -21.48 -5.88 6.45
N TYR A 189 -20.16 -6.03 6.61
CA TYR A 189 -19.50 -6.11 7.90
C TYR A 189 -19.73 -4.89 8.80
N GLU A 190 -19.81 -3.68 8.26
CA GLU A 190 -20.10 -2.48 9.07
C GLU A 190 -21.49 -2.58 9.70
N LEU A 191 -22.48 -2.98 8.88
CA LEU A 191 -23.85 -3.12 9.35
C LEU A 191 -23.99 -4.32 10.30
N GLU A 192 -23.33 -5.44 10.01
CA GLU A 192 -23.29 -6.62 10.88
C GLU A 192 -22.72 -6.28 12.27
N GLN A 193 -21.66 -5.48 12.32
CA GLN A 193 -21.09 -4.99 13.57
C GLN A 193 -22.05 -4.08 14.31
N ALA A 194 -22.58 -3.05 13.64
CA ALA A 194 -23.47 -2.07 14.24
C ALA A 194 -24.73 -2.75 14.82
N VAL A 195 -25.35 -3.65 14.06
CA VAL A 195 -26.50 -4.44 14.51
C VAL A 195 -26.12 -5.42 15.62
N GLY A 196 -24.91 -5.99 15.57
CA GLY A 196 -24.42 -6.88 16.61
C GLY A 196 -24.23 -6.20 17.98
N GLU A 197 -24.10 -4.88 18.04
CA GLU A 197 -24.00 -4.13 19.30
C GLU A 197 -25.36 -3.83 19.96
N ILE A 198 -26.48 -4.08 19.27
CA ILE A 198 -27.84 -3.92 19.84
C ILE A 198 -28.06 -4.95 20.97
N PRO A 199 -28.60 -4.55 22.14
CA PRO A 199 -29.00 -5.48 23.19
C PRO A 199 -29.90 -6.60 22.66
N ASP A 200 -29.77 -7.81 23.22
CA ASP A 200 -30.53 -9.00 22.82
C ASP A 200 -30.27 -9.56 21.40
N ILE A 201 -29.42 -8.90 20.59
CA ILE A 201 -28.84 -9.48 19.38
C ILE A 201 -27.53 -10.19 19.72
N ARG A 202 -27.34 -11.39 19.18
CA ARG A 202 -26.13 -12.17 19.43
C ARG A 202 -24.96 -11.64 18.60
N LYS A 203 -23.96 -11.07 19.28
CA LYS A 203 -22.70 -10.59 18.69
C LYS A 203 -22.05 -11.62 17.77
N GLY A 204 -21.66 -11.18 16.58
CA GLY A 204 -21.03 -12.02 15.56
C GLY A 204 -21.97 -13.05 14.91
N CYS A 205 -23.27 -12.97 15.14
CA CYS A 205 -24.30 -13.81 14.51
C CYS A 205 -25.32 -12.95 13.74
N VAL A 206 -24.82 -11.98 12.98
CA VAL A 206 -25.61 -11.13 12.10
C VAL A 206 -25.05 -11.28 10.69
N ALA A 207 -25.91 -11.59 9.72
CA ALA A 207 -25.54 -11.71 8.31
C ALA A 207 -26.29 -10.66 7.50
N VAL A 208 -25.55 -9.86 6.72
CA VAL A 208 -26.12 -8.84 5.84
C VAL A 208 -25.78 -9.20 4.39
N PHE A 209 -26.79 -9.17 3.52
CA PHE A 209 -26.63 -9.51 2.10
C PHE A 209 -27.69 -8.82 1.24
N ALA A 210 -27.38 -8.70 -0.05
CA ALA A 210 -28.37 -8.29 -1.05
C ALA A 210 -29.15 -9.52 -1.53
N SER A 211 -30.46 -9.40 -1.70
CA SER A 211 -31.33 -10.39 -2.32
C SER A 211 -32.22 -9.72 -3.37
N SER A 212 -32.59 -10.42 -4.44
CA SER A 212 -33.40 -9.81 -5.51
C SER A 212 -34.89 -9.88 -5.17
N ASP A 213 -35.60 -8.77 -5.35
CA ASP A 213 -37.06 -8.73 -5.28
C ASP A 213 -37.68 -9.51 -6.46
N PRO A 214 -38.47 -10.58 -6.23
CA PRO A 214 -39.13 -11.32 -7.29
C PRO A 214 -40.14 -10.49 -8.11
N ALA A 215 -40.73 -9.45 -7.53
CA ALA A 215 -41.77 -8.63 -8.14
C ALA A 215 -41.22 -7.43 -8.92
N THR A 216 -40.11 -6.83 -8.46
CA THR A 216 -39.58 -5.57 -9.03
C THR A 216 -38.19 -5.72 -9.65
N GLY A 217 -37.49 -6.83 -9.40
CA GLY A 217 -36.13 -7.07 -9.88
C GLY A 217 -35.05 -6.21 -9.22
N SER A 218 -35.41 -5.36 -8.25
CA SER A 218 -34.44 -4.52 -7.52
C SER A 218 -33.72 -5.32 -6.43
N GLU A 219 -32.48 -4.92 -6.09
CA GLU A 219 -31.75 -5.48 -4.96
C GLU A 219 -32.31 -4.95 -3.62
N ARG A 220 -32.79 -5.87 -2.79
CA ARG A 220 -33.22 -5.67 -1.41
C ARG A 220 -32.05 -5.93 -0.45
N LEU A 221 -31.83 -5.03 0.49
CA LEU A 221 -30.91 -5.19 1.61
C LEU A 221 -31.59 -6.00 2.72
N VAL A 222 -31.06 -7.18 3.02
CA VAL A 222 -31.61 -8.11 4.01
C VAL A 222 -30.65 -8.24 5.19
N VAL A 223 -31.20 -8.16 6.41
CA VAL A 223 -30.47 -8.37 7.66
C VAL A 223 -31.02 -9.59 8.36
N VAL A 224 -30.19 -10.62 8.57
CA VAL A 224 -30.55 -11.80 9.38
C VAL A 224 -29.78 -11.73 10.68
N ALA A 225 -30.48 -11.70 11.82
CA ALA A 225 -29.85 -11.60 13.14
C ALA A 225 -30.35 -12.70 14.10
N GLU A 226 -29.43 -13.34 14.83
CA GLU A 226 -29.78 -14.30 15.88
C GLU A 226 -30.19 -13.58 17.17
N THR A 227 -31.35 -13.94 17.73
CA THR A 227 -31.81 -13.48 19.04
C THR A 227 -32.41 -14.63 19.85
N ARG A 228 -32.39 -14.50 21.19
CA ARG A 228 -33.11 -15.40 22.11
C ARG A 228 -34.51 -14.89 22.46
N VAL A 229 -34.83 -13.66 22.07
CA VAL A 229 -36.12 -13.04 22.35
C VAL A 229 -37.19 -13.67 21.48
N THR A 230 -38.22 -14.22 22.12
CA THR A 230 -39.34 -14.90 21.46
C THR A 230 -40.65 -14.13 21.53
N GLN A 231 -40.73 -13.10 22.39
CA GLN A 231 -41.92 -12.25 22.54
C GLN A 231 -42.08 -11.34 21.32
N SER A 232 -43.27 -11.33 20.71
CA SER A 232 -43.54 -10.60 19.46
C SER A 232 -43.33 -9.09 19.57
N GLU A 233 -43.73 -8.46 20.68
CA GLU A 233 -43.57 -7.02 20.91
C GLU A 233 -42.09 -6.63 21.04
N ALA A 234 -41.30 -7.42 21.77
CA ALA A 234 -39.86 -7.21 21.91
C ALA A 234 -39.10 -7.50 20.60
N GLN A 235 -39.56 -8.45 19.79
CA GLN A 235 -39.02 -8.68 18.44
C GLN A 235 -39.29 -7.50 17.50
N GLU A 236 -40.47 -6.89 17.56
CA GLU A 236 -40.79 -5.73 16.76
C GLU A 236 -39.92 -4.52 17.16
N HIS A 237 -39.73 -4.31 18.46
CA HIS A 237 -38.80 -3.29 18.96
C HIS A 237 -37.37 -3.51 18.44
N LEU A 238 -36.88 -4.76 18.42
CA LEU A 238 -35.57 -5.10 17.86
C LEU A 238 -35.50 -4.81 16.35
N ARG A 239 -36.55 -5.10 15.58
CA ARG A 239 -36.60 -4.76 14.14
C ARG A 239 -36.51 -3.26 13.92
N GLN A 240 -37.23 -2.47 14.71
CA GLN A 240 -37.19 -0.99 14.65
C GLN A 240 -35.80 -0.45 14.99
N GLN A 241 -35.14 -1.01 16.02
CA GLN A 241 -33.76 -0.64 16.37
C GLN A 241 -32.78 -0.96 15.24
N ILE A 242 -32.89 -2.13 14.61
CA ILE A 242 -32.08 -2.51 13.45
C ILE A 242 -32.30 -1.54 12.28
N GLN A 243 -33.56 -1.17 12.01
CA GLN A 243 -33.88 -0.20 10.97
C GLN A 243 -33.28 1.18 11.26
N SER A 244 -33.40 1.69 12.50
CA SER A 244 -32.80 2.97 12.91
C SER A 244 -31.29 2.97 12.71
N VAL A 245 -30.59 1.96 13.25
CA VAL A 245 -29.13 1.82 13.12
C VAL A 245 -28.70 1.77 11.65
N SER A 246 -29.48 1.10 10.80
CA SER A 246 -29.19 1.03 9.37
C SER A 246 -29.39 2.36 8.66
N VAL A 247 -30.42 3.13 9.04
CA VAL A 247 -30.64 4.49 8.52
C VAL A 247 -29.51 5.42 8.94
N ASP A 248 -29.09 5.38 10.20
CA ASP A 248 -28.01 6.22 10.70
C ASP A 248 -26.67 5.91 10.01
N LEU A 249 -26.37 4.61 9.82
CA LEU A 249 -25.10 4.16 9.24
C LEU A 249 -25.05 4.27 7.70
N LEU A 250 -26.12 3.84 7.02
CA LEU A 250 -26.15 3.69 5.56
C LEU A 250 -26.99 4.76 4.86
N GLY A 251 -27.80 5.53 5.59
CA GLY A 251 -28.75 6.51 5.07
C GLY A 251 -30.05 5.90 4.54
N THR A 252 -30.23 4.58 4.67
CA THR A 252 -31.41 3.84 4.16
C THR A 252 -31.74 2.66 5.08
N PRO A 253 -33.03 2.35 5.33
CA PRO A 253 -33.40 1.17 6.10
C PRO A 253 -33.18 -0.12 5.28
N PRO A 254 -32.98 -1.28 5.94
CA PRO A 254 -33.02 -2.57 5.27
C PRO A 254 -34.44 -2.82 4.75
N ASP A 255 -34.52 -3.51 3.61
CA ASP A 255 -35.80 -3.87 3.00
C ASP A 255 -36.46 -5.04 3.74
N ASP A 256 -35.65 -5.91 4.36
CA ASP A 256 -36.14 -6.97 5.24
C ASP A 256 -35.18 -7.21 6.42
N VAL A 257 -35.76 -7.50 7.58
CA VAL A 257 -35.04 -7.85 8.81
C VAL A 257 -35.61 -9.14 9.32
N GLN A 258 -34.82 -10.21 9.36
CA GLN A 258 -35.22 -11.52 9.83
C GLN A 258 -34.55 -11.86 11.16
N LEU A 259 -35.36 -11.93 12.21
CA LEU A 259 -34.93 -12.40 13.53
C LEU A 259 -35.05 -13.91 13.59
N THR A 260 -33.94 -14.59 13.88
CA THR A 260 -33.85 -16.05 13.84
C THR A 260 -33.37 -16.62 15.18
N PRO A 261 -33.73 -17.87 15.51
CA PRO A 261 -33.21 -18.50 16.73
C PRO A 261 -31.70 -18.74 16.64
N PRO A 262 -31.01 -18.94 17.78
CA PRO A 262 -29.57 -19.21 17.77
C PRO A 262 -29.21 -20.45 16.95
N ARG A 263 -28.06 -20.40 16.26
CA ARG A 263 -27.52 -21.44 15.35
C ARG A 263 -28.11 -21.45 13.93
N THR A 264 -28.92 -20.46 13.56
CA THR A 264 -29.39 -20.29 12.18
C THR A 264 -28.33 -19.63 11.28
N VAL A 265 -27.48 -18.73 11.82
CA VAL A 265 -26.42 -18.08 11.05
C VAL A 265 -25.24 -19.04 10.87
N LEU A 266 -25.10 -19.55 9.66
CA LEU A 266 -24.11 -20.54 9.26
C LEU A 266 -22.70 -19.94 9.30
N LYS A 267 -21.79 -20.66 9.95
CA LYS A 267 -20.37 -20.29 10.07
C LYS A 267 -19.47 -21.38 9.48
N THR A 268 -18.28 -21.01 9.05
CA THR A 268 -17.21 -21.97 8.72
C THR A 268 -16.66 -22.61 10.00
N SER A 269 -15.82 -23.65 9.88
CA SER A 269 -15.09 -24.24 11.02
C SER A 269 -14.23 -23.22 11.77
N SER A 270 -13.82 -22.14 11.10
CA SER A 270 -13.10 -20.99 11.65
C SER A 270 -14.00 -19.87 12.21
N GLY A 271 -15.33 -20.05 12.24
CA GLY A 271 -16.27 -19.08 12.80
C GLY A 271 -16.76 -17.98 11.83
N LYS A 272 -16.29 -17.96 10.57
CA LYS A 272 -16.65 -16.92 9.59
C LYS A 272 -18.08 -17.09 9.08
N ILE A 273 -18.83 -16.00 8.98
CA ILE A 273 -20.22 -16.01 8.49
C ILE A 273 -20.26 -16.40 7.01
N ARG A 274 -21.08 -17.40 6.67
CA ARG A 274 -21.30 -17.86 5.30
C ARG A 274 -22.47 -17.09 4.66
N ARG A 275 -22.26 -15.80 4.36
CA ARG A 275 -23.30 -14.88 3.82
C ARG A 275 -24.03 -15.45 2.61
N ALA A 276 -23.30 -16.00 1.64
CA ALA A 276 -23.90 -16.61 0.45
C ALA A 276 -24.83 -17.79 0.79
N ALA A 277 -24.47 -18.62 1.78
CA ALA A 277 -25.31 -19.72 2.22
C ALA A 277 -26.56 -19.24 2.96
N ILE A 278 -26.45 -18.17 3.76
CA ILE A 278 -27.61 -17.58 4.44
C ILE A 278 -28.54 -16.87 3.46
N ARG A 279 -27.98 -16.17 2.47
CA ARG A 279 -28.76 -15.60 1.36
C ARG A 279 -29.55 -16.68 0.64
N GLU A 280 -28.92 -17.80 0.32
CA GLU A 280 -29.57 -18.92 -0.36
C GLU A 280 -30.71 -19.50 0.50
N LEU A 281 -30.50 -19.70 1.80
CA LEU A 281 -31.56 -20.14 2.72
C LEU A 281 -32.70 -19.12 2.82
N TYR A 282 -32.39 -17.82 2.84
CA TYR A 282 -33.38 -16.75 2.83
C TYR A 282 -34.22 -16.75 1.55
N GLU A 283 -33.57 -16.81 0.38
CA GLU A 283 -34.25 -16.84 -0.93
C GLU A 283 -35.13 -18.08 -1.10
N GLN A 284 -34.74 -19.21 -0.51
CA GLN A 284 -35.51 -20.45 -0.50
C GLN A 284 -36.63 -20.47 0.56
N HIS A 285 -36.84 -19.38 1.34
CA HIS A 285 -37.70 -19.35 2.53
C HIS A 285 -37.41 -20.50 3.51
N ALA A 286 -36.17 -20.97 3.49
CA ALA A 286 -35.67 -22.15 4.16
C ALA A 286 -34.72 -21.77 5.30
N LEU A 287 -34.78 -20.53 5.79
CA LEU A 287 -34.12 -20.15 7.04
C LEU A 287 -34.64 -21.05 8.17
N GLY A 288 -33.86 -22.09 8.48
CA GLY A 288 -34.23 -23.15 9.43
C GLY A 288 -34.50 -24.55 8.84
N GLN A 289 -34.45 -24.75 7.52
CA GLN A 289 -34.63 -26.07 6.86
C GLN A 289 -33.67 -26.24 5.66
N GLY A 290 -33.04 -27.41 5.48
CA GLY A 290 -31.88 -27.57 4.59
C GLY A 290 -32.15 -28.13 3.17
N GLY A 291 -31.70 -27.40 2.13
CA GLY A 291 -30.77 -27.86 1.07
C GLY A 291 -31.25 -28.53 -0.26
N ARG A 292 -30.75 -27.95 -1.38
CA ARG A 292 -30.48 -28.44 -2.79
C ARG A 292 -31.47 -27.95 -3.89
N ALA A 293 -31.11 -27.63 -5.15
CA ALA A 293 -29.91 -27.74 -6.03
C ALA A 293 -29.93 -26.57 -7.06
N LEU A 294 -28.88 -25.85 -7.46
CA LEU A 294 -27.55 -26.13 -8.04
C LEU A 294 -27.50 -26.71 -9.48
N TRP A 295 -28.25 -26.14 -10.43
CA TRP A 295 -27.87 -26.24 -11.86
C TRP A 295 -28.45 -25.16 -12.80
N LEU A 296 -29.50 -24.43 -12.40
CA LEU A 296 -30.11 -23.40 -13.26
C LEU A 296 -29.36 -22.04 -13.25
N GLN A 297 -28.13 -22.03 -12.71
CA GLN A 297 -27.40 -20.83 -12.26
C GLN A 297 -26.40 -20.24 -13.28
N LEU A 298 -26.37 -20.67 -14.55
CA LEU A 298 -25.25 -20.32 -15.44
C LEU A 298 -25.55 -19.38 -16.62
N THR A 299 -26.80 -18.99 -16.89
CA THR A 299 -27.09 -18.28 -18.16
C THR A 299 -27.47 -16.79 -18.02
N ARG A 300 -27.55 -16.24 -16.79
CA ARG A 300 -28.09 -14.88 -16.58
C ARG A 300 -27.12 -13.87 -15.93
N MET A 301 -25.82 -14.20 -15.81
CA MET A 301 -24.80 -13.33 -15.19
C MET A 301 -24.07 -12.39 -16.16
N THR A 302 -24.40 -12.38 -17.46
CA THR A 302 -23.56 -11.71 -18.47
C THR A 302 -23.96 -10.28 -18.83
N LEU A 303 -25.18 -9.83 -18.51
CA LEU A 303 -25.70 -8.56 -19.06
C LEU A 303 -25.71 -7.37 -18.10
N VAL A 304 -25.70 -7.59 -16.78
CA VAL A 304 -25.76 -6.50 -15.78
C VAL A 304 -24.37 -6.03 -15.35
N SER A 305 -23.36 -6.90 -15.44
CA SER A 305 -21.94 -6.61 -15.22
C SER A 305 -21.36 -5.60 -16.24
N ALA A 306 -21.96 -5.54 -17.43
CA ALA A 306 -21.46 -4.74 -18.55
C ALA A 306 -21.64 -3.22 -18.33
N TRP A 307 -22.71 -2.79 -17.64
CA TRP A 307 -22.99 -1.36 -17.47
C TRP A 307 -22.21 -0.71 -16.32
N ALA A 308 -21.86 -1.47 -15.27
CA ALA A 308 -20.97 -1.01 -14.21
C ALA A 308 -19.50 -0.94 -14.67
N GLN A 309 -19.08 -1.82 -15.59
CA GLN A 309 -17.79 -1.73 -16.26
C GLN A 309 -17.67 -0.47 -17.12
N VAL A 310 -18.74 -0.05 -17.82
CA VAL A 310 -18.73 1.15 -18.69
C VAL A 310 -18.49 2.45 -17.88
N ARG A 311 -19.00 2.56 -16.65
CA ARG A 311 -18.74 3.72 -15.77
C ARG A 311 -17.36 3.68 -15.08
N ARG A 312 -16.76 2.50 -14.90
CA ARG A 312 -15.36 2.34 -14.42
C ARG A 312 -14.32 2.51 -15.54
N LEU A 313 -14.67 2.16 -16.78
CA LEU A 313 -13.89 2.42 -18.00
C LEU A 313 -13.69 3.92 -18.24
N GLY A 314 -14.71 4.74 -17.97
CA GLY A 314 -14.65 6.20 -18.13
C GLY A 314 -13.65 6.94 -17.23
N ARG A 315 -13.15 6.34 -16.15
CA ARG A 315 -12.19 6.98 -15.22
C ARG A 315 -10.72 6.69 -15.57
N GLY A 316 -10.45 5.65 -16.36
CA GLY A 316 -9.11 5.29 -16.81
C GLY A 316 -8.53 6.14 -17.94
N MET A 317 -9.38 6.88 -18.66
CA MET A 317 -8.97 7.72 -19.79
C MET A 317 -8.14 8.93 -19.35
N SER A 318 -8.46 9.55 -18.21
CA SER A 318 -7.70 10.71 -17.71
C SER A 318 -6.25 10.37 -17.38
N GLU A 319 -6.01 9.19 -16.79
CA GLU A 319 -4.67 8.71 -16.46
C GLU A 319 -3.90 8.31 -17.72
N GLN A 320 -4.57 7.71 -18.72
CA GLN A 320 -3.96 7.37 -20.02
C GLN A 320 -3.57 8.61 -20.82
N LEU A 321 -4.47 9.60 -20.88
CA LEU A 321 -4.21 10.89 -21.51
C LEU A 321 -3.07 11.61 -20.79
N PHE A 322 -3.02 11.55 -19.46
CA PHE A 322 -1.90 12.11 -18.71
C PHE A 322 -0.58 11.38 -19.00
N ALA A 323 -0.56 10.05 -18.97
CA ALA A 323 0.65 9.29 -19.26
C ALA A 323 1.16 9.55 -20.68
N GLY A 324 0.26 9.58 -21.67
CA GLY A 324 0.57 9.96 -23.05
C GLY A 324 1.09 11.41 -23.14
N TYR A 325 0.46 12.35 -22.45
CA TYR A 325 0.90 13.74 -22.35
C TYR A 325 2.30 13.87 -21.71
N ALA A 326 2.55 13.18 -20.61
CA ALA A 326 3.84 13.21 -19.91
C ALA A 326 4.96 12.65 -20.78
N TRP A 327 4.72 11.53 -21.48
CA TRP A 327 5.66 10.98 -22.46
C TRP A 327 5.87 11.89 -23.66
N MET A 328 4.81 12.53 -24.17
CA MET A 328 4.92 13.52 -25.23
C MET A 328 5.79 14.70 -24.80
N MET A 329 5.58 15.24 -23.60
CA MET A 329 6.38 16.34 -23.07
C MET A 329 7.84 15.93 -22.83
N TYR A 330 8.08 14.73 -22.30
CA TYR A 330 9.43 14.18 -22.20
C TYR A 330 10.08 14.01 -23.58
N GLY A 331 9.34 13.47 -24.56
CA GLY A 331 9.80 13.26 -25.93
C GLY A 331 10.11 14.56 -26.67
N VAL A 332 9.41 15.66 -26.34
CA VAL A 332 9.73 17.00 -26.85
C VAL A 332 10.97 17.56 -26.16
N LEU A 333 11.06 17.50 -24.83
CA LEU A 333 12.13 18.19 -24.08
C LEU A 333 13.48 17.44 -24.07
N ALA A 334 13.45 16.11 -24.06
CA ALA A 334 14.64 15.28 -23.95
C ALA A 334 15.63 15.46 -25.11
N PRO A 335 15.22 15.52 -26.39
CA PRO A 335 16.14 15.74 -27.51
C PRO A 335 16.88 17.08 -27.44
N PHE A 336 16.19 18.17 -27.08
CA PHE A 336 16.83 19.49 -26.93
C PHE A 336 17.81 19.52 -25.75
N THR A 337 17.42 18.90 -24.64
CA THR A 337 18.28 18.78 -23.46
C THR A 337 19.52 17.96 -23.80
N TRP A 338 19.34 16.82 -24.48
CA TRP A 338 20.41 15.95 -24.94
C TRP A 338 21.38 16.69 -25.87
N LEU A 339 20.85 17.37 -26.89
CA LEU A 339 21.65 18.12 -27.84
C LEU A 339 22.42 19.26 -27.16
N GLY A 340 21.77 20.00 -26.26
CA GLY A 340 22.42 21.06 -25.49
C GLY A 340 23.53 20.53 -24.58
N ILE A 341 23.34 19.39 -23.90
CA ILE A 341 24.41 18.74 -23.12
C ILE A 341 25.58 18.33 -24.01
N MET A 342 25.31 17.90 -25.26
CA MET A 342 26.36 17.52 -26.21
C MET A 342 27.18 18.71 -26.72
N ILE A 343 26.55 19.87 -26.94
CA ILE A 343 27.18 21.04 -27.56
C ILE A 343 27.84 21.95 -26.52
N LEU A 344 27.23 22.14 -25.35
CA LEU A 344 27.70 23.11 -24.37
C LEU A 344 29.11 22.76 -23.86
N PRO A 345 30.07 23.70 -23.85
CA PRO A 345 31.46 23.41 -23.50
C PRO A 345 31.70 23.29 -21.99
N LYS A 346 31.01 24.09 -21.16
CA LYS A 346 31.23 24.15 -19.71
C LYS A 346 30.31 23.20 -18.94
N LEU A 347 30.86 22.49 -17.95
CA LEU A 347 30.10 21.59 -17.07
C LEU A 347 28.95 22.31 -16.36
N ALA A 348 29.21 23.51 -15.83
CA ALA A 348 28.18 24.32 -15.17
C ALA A 348 26.98 24.66 -16.09
N TRP A 349 27.23 24.89 -17.38
CA TRP A 349 26.16 25.19 -18.34
C TRP A 349 25.32 23.95 -18.66
N ARG A 350 25.96 22.78 -18.79
CA ARG A 350 25.26 21.50 -18.96
C ARG A 350 24.36 21.20 -17.77
N TRP A 351 24.86 21.45 -16.56
CA TRP A 351 24.11 21.31 -15.31
C TRP A 351 22.94 22.31 -15.21
N ALA A 352 23.16 23.58 -15.53
CA ALA A 352 22.11 24.58 -15.56
C ALA A 352 21.00 24.23 -16.56
N LEU A 353 21.37 23.73 -17.75
CA LEU A 353 20.43 23.26 -18.76
C LEU A 353 19.63 22.05 -18.24
N ALA A 354 20.30 21.02 -17.72
CA ALA A 354 19.65 19.82 -17.20
C ALA A 354 18.67 20.16 -16.07
N ARG A 355 19.10 20.99 -15.11
CA ARG A 355 18.24 21.48 -14.01
C ARG A 355 17.03 22.25 -14.54
N THR A 356 17.24 23.16 -15.49
CA THR A 356 16.15 23.95 -16.06
C THR A 356 15.15 23.07 -16.80
N ALA A 357 15.63 22.13 -17.61
CA ALA A 357 14.78 21.16 -18.30
C ALA A 357 13.98 20.30 -17.31
N SER A 358 14.61 19.76 -16.26
CA SER A 358 13.89 18.97 -15.24
C SER A 358 12.82 19.79 -14.51
N ARG A 359 13.07 21.07 -14.22
CA ARG A 359 12.08 21.97 -13.61
C ARG A 359 10.93 22.32 -14.56
N ILE A 360 11.22 22.55 -15.84
CA ILE A 360 10.20 22.76 -16.87
C ILE A 360 9.33 21.50 -17.00
N LEU A 361 9.94 20.32 -17.07
CA LEU A 361 9.20 19.06 -17.15
C LEU A 361 8.28 18.88 -15.93
N ALA A 362 8.77 19.15 -14.72
CA ALA A 362 7.98 19.10 -13.50
C ALA A 362 6.79 20.08 -13.52
N TRP A 363 7.04 21.32 -13.96
CA TRP A 363 5.99 22.35 -14.09
C TRP A 363 4.93 21.98 -15.13
N VAL A 364 5.34 21.61 -16.34
CA VAL A 364 4.44 21.25 -17.45
C VAL A 364 3.63 20.00 -17.13
N THR A 365 4.22 19.01 -16.46
CA THR A 365 3.51 17.78 -16.05
C THR A 365 2.64 17.97 -14.81
N GLY A 366 2.66 19.15 -14.16
CA GLY A 366 1.90 19.40 -12.93
C GLY A 366 2.36 18.55 -11.76
N THR A 367 3.68 18.32 -11.66
CA THR A 367 4.31 17.51 -10.59
C THR A 367 5.13 18.44 -9.70
N PRO A 368 4.49 19.14 -8.74
CA PRO A 368 5.18 20.13 -7.91
C PRO A 368 6.30 19.46 -7.11
N LEU A 369 7.47 20.10 -7.13
CA LEU A 369 8.66 19.68 -6.39
C LEU A 369 8.87 20.61 -5.20
N THR A 370 8.66 20.09 -4.01
CA THR A 370 8.96 20.77 -2.74
C THR A 370 10.34 20.35 -2.26
N VAL A 371 11.19 21.32 -1.94
CA VAL A 371 12.54 21.07 -1.41
C VAL A 371 12.66 21.68 -0.02
N ARG A 372 13.05 20.87 0.98
CA ARG A 372 13.26 21.29 2.37
C ARG A 372 14.72 21.08 2.76
N GLY A 373 15.25 21.96 3.61
CA GLY A 373 16.59 21.79 4.20
C GLY A 373 17.77 22.15 3.29
N LEU A 374 17.57 22.94 2.23
CA LEU A 374 18.66 23.38 1.34
C LEU A 374 19.80 24.09 2.08
N GLN A 375 19.51 24.75 3.21
CA GLN A 375 20.48 25.39 4.08
C GLN A 375 21.45 24.42 4.77
N HIS A 376 21.10 23.13 4.87
CA HIS A 376 21.97 22.10 5.45
C HIS A 376 23.04 21.61 4.47
N LEU A 377 22.95 22.01 3.21
CA LEU A 377 23.90 21.61 2.19
C LEU A 377 25.27 22.24 2.46
N PRO A 378 26.34 21.45 2.71
CA PRO A 378 27.67 22.00 3.02
C PRO A 378 28.19 22.91 1.90
N THR A 379 28.85 24.02 2.22
CA THR A 379 29.44 24.92 1.21
C THR A 379 30.65 24.30 0.50
N GLY A 380 31.41 23.45 1.19
CA GLY A 380 32.54 22.69 0.66
C GLY A 380 32.16 21.35 0.02
N ALA A 381 33.17 20.53 -0.25
CA ALA A 381 33.00 19.18 -0.76
C ALA A 381 32.21 18.31 0.23
N CYS A 382 31.28 17.51 -0.28
CA CYS A 382 30.53 16.56 0.53
C CYS A 382 30.03 15.40 -0.32
N ILE A 383 29.63 14.32 0.36
CA ILE A 383 28.99 13.17 -0.27
C ILE A 383 27.49 13.23 0.03
N LEU A 384 26.68 13.32 -1.03
CA LEU A 384 25.24 13.31 -0.93
C LEU A 384 24.74 11.87 -1.05
N VAL A 385 23.92 11.43 -0.11
CA VAL A 385 23.36 10.08 -0.07
C VAL A 385 21.85 10.17 -0.09
N ALA A 386 21.22 9.59 -1.11
CA ALA A 386 19.77 9.60 -1.26
C ALA A 386 19.16 8.19 -1.38
N ASN A 387 17.95 7.98 -0.87
CA ASN A 387 17.20 6.76 -1.18
C ASN A 387 16.90 6.67 -2.69
N HIS A 388 16.69 5.44 -3.16
CA HIS A 388 16.47 5.09 -4.54
C HIS A 388 15.21 4.23 -4.67
N SER A 389 14.14 4.82 -5.18
CA SER A 389 12.81 4.20 -5.32
C SER A 389 12.27 4.22 -6.76
N SER A 390 12.88 5.00 -7.66
CA SER A 390 12.43 5.19 -9.04
C SER A 390 13.54 5.63 -10.01
N PHE A 391 13.32 5.43 -11.31
CA PHE A 391 14.14 6.06 -12.35
C PHE A 391 14.07 7.60 -12.32
N LEU A 392 13.04 8.17 -11.69
CA LEU A 392 12.87 9.62 -11.57
C LEU A 392 13.82 10.26 -10.54
N ASP A 393 14.42 9.50 -9.63
CA ASP A 393 15.15 10.04 -8.47
C ASP A 393 16.32 10.93 -8.88
N ALA A 394 17.12 10.50 -9.86
CA ALA A 394 18.23 11.29 -10.37
C ALA A 394 17.75 12.61 -10.99
N TYR A 395 16.64 12.59 -11.74
CA TYR A 395 16.05 13.79 -12.32
C TYR A 395 15.53 14.75 -11.25
N VAL A 396 14.91 14.20 -10.20
CA VAL A 396 14.39 14.98 -9.07
C VAL A 396 15.51 15.65 -8.28
N LEU A 397 16.62 14.94 -8.03
CA LEU A 397 17.78 15.55 -7.36
C LEU A 397 18.43 16.66 -8.20
N ILE A 398 18.54 16.48 -9.53
CA ILE A 398 19.03 17.53 -10.44
C ILE A 398 18.13 18.77 -10.38
N ALA A 399 16.80 18.58 -10.35
CA ALA A 399 15.83 19.67 -10.23
C ALA A 399 15.85 20.36 -8.85
N ALA A 400 16.15 19.62 -7.79
CA ALA A 400 16.12 20.10 -6.41
C ALA A 400 17.40 20.88 -6.04
N ILE A 401 18.59 20.33 -6.31
CA ILE A 401 19.83 20.83 -5.69
C ILE A 401 20.59 21.82 -6.60
N PRO A 402 20.77 23.10 -6.20
CA PRO A 402 21.28 24.18 -7.06
C PRO A 402 22.81 24.16 -7.25
N ARG A 403 23.44 22.98 -7.22
CA ARG A 403 24.87 22.80 -7.51
C ARG A 403 25.11 21.47 -8.21
N HIS A 404 26.24 21.35 -8.90
CA HIS A 404 26.60 20.13 -9.61
C HIS A 404 27.14 19.08 -8.65
N PHE A 405 26.80 17.82 -8.91
CA PHE A 405 27.36 16.65 -8.24
C PHE A 405 27.80 15.64 -9.29
N HIS A 406 28.88 14.92 -9.00
CA HIS A 406 29.25 13.78 -9.81
C HIS A 406 28.49 12.57 -9.27
N TYR A 407 27.43 12.18 -9.99
CA TYR A 407 26.60 11.03 -9.59
C TYR A 407 27.33 9.73 -9.91
N VAL A 408 27.18 8.74 -9.05
CA VAL A 408 27.69 7.39 -9.29
C VAL A 408 26.60 6.52 -9.91
N ALA A 409 26.82 6.04 -11.13
CA ALA A 409 25.86 5.26 -11.91
C ALA A 409 26.37 3.86 -12.25
N LYS A 410 25.43 2.98 -12.62
CA LYS A 410 25.67 1.61 -13.09
C LYS A 410 26.52 1.59 -14.36
N ARG A 411 27.62 0.84 -14.38
CA ARG A 411 28.48 0.72 -15.58
C ARG A 411 27.75 0.09 -16.77
N GLU A 412 26.74 -0.73 -16.54
CA GLU A 412 25.88 -1.33 -17.58
C GLU A 412 25.17 -0.27 -18.44
N LEU A 413 25.00 0.95 -17.93
CA LEU A 413 24.44 2.07 -18.69
C LEU A 413 25.36 2.50 -19.86
N LEU A 414 26.65 2.13 -19.83
CA LEU A 414 27.57 2.32 -20.95
C LEU A 414 27.17 1.52 -22.20
N ASN A 415 26.36 0.46 -22.04
CA ASN A 415 25.88 -0.36 -23.16
C ASN A 415 24.90 0.40 -24.07
N ASN A 416 24.32 1.51 -23.60
CA ASN A 416 23.46 2.38 -24.40
C ASN A 416 24.13 3.75 -24.63
N PRO A 417 24.76 3.98 -25.80
CA PRO A 417 25.48 5.23 -26.09
C PRO A 417 24.61 6.49 -26.00
N TRP A 418 23.30 6.37 -26.27
CA TRP A 418 22.35 7.48 -26.21
C TRP A 418 22.16 7.99 -24.78
N LEU A 419 22.26 7.11 -23.79
CA LEU A 419 22.20 7.45 -22.37
C LEU A 419 23.59 7.75 -21.79
N ALA A 420 24.60 6.96 -22.18
CA ALA A 420 25.95 7.04 -21.62
C ALA A 420 26.65 8.38 -21.90
N ARG A 421 26.62 8.85 -23.15
CA ARG A 421 27.32 10.08 -23.57
C ARG A 421 26.84 11.35 -22.83
N PRO A 422 25.54 11.64 -22.71
CA PRO A 422 25.09 12.78 -21.91
C PRO A 422 25.44 12.65 -20.43
N LEU A 423 25.31 11.46 -19.84
CA LEU A 423 25.69 11.23 -18.45
C LEU A 423 27.19 11.49 -18.21
N GLN A 424 28.07 11.04 -19.11
CA GLN A 424 29.51 11.34 -19.06
C GLN A 424 29.77 12.85 -19.16
N ARG A 425 29.07 13.57 -20.05
CA ARG A 425 29.25 15.02 -20.21
C ARG A 425 28.76 15.85 -19.03
N VAL A 426 27.84 15.31 -18.24
CA VAL A 426 27.34 15.91 -16.99
C VAL A 426 28.22 15.51 -15.78
N GLY A 427 29.27 14.69 -15.98
CA GLY A 427 30.22 14.32 -14.93
C GLY A 427 29.81 13.08 -14.13
N THR A 428 28.99 12.20 -14.69
CA THR A 428 28.60 10.94 -14.01
C THR A 428 29.78 9.96 -13.98
N LEU A 429 30.08 9.40 -12.82
CA LEU A 429 31.09 8.35 -12.62
C LEU A 429 30.42 6.97 -12.73
N PHE A 430 30.99 6.07 -13.53
CA PHE A 430 30.44 4.73 -13.75
C PHE A 430 31.23 3.69 -12.98
N VAL A 431 30.55 2.89 -12.14
CA VAL A 431 31.16 1.93 -11.19
C VAL A 431 30.57 0.53 -11.42
N GLU A 432 31.43 -0.50 -11.38
CA GLU A 432 31.12 -1.91 -11.64
C GLU A 432 30.71 -2.61 -10.31
N ARG A 433 29.55 -3.31 -10.29
CA ARG A 433 28.87 -3.71 -9.03
C ARG A 433 29.06 -5.19 -8.61
N PHE A 434 29.81 -5.98 -9.39
CA PHE A 434 29.84 -7.44 -9.25
C PHE A 434 31.20 -8.03 -8.81
N ASP A 435 32.22 -7.22 -8.54
CA ASP A 435 33.56 -7.73 -8.22
C ASP A 435 34.17 -7.07 -6.98
N LEU A 436 34.31 -7.86 -5.91
CA LEU A 436 34.80 -7.43 -4.58
C LEU A 436 36.23 -6.87 -4.62
N GLN A 437 37.06 -7.29 -5.58
CA GLN A 437 38.44 -6.80 -5.71
C GLN A 437 38.53 -5.47 -6.47
N ARG A 438 37.71 -5.24 -7.51
CA ARG A 438 37.67 -3.95 -8.23
C ARG A 438 36.95 -2.83 -7.46
N SER A 439 36.10 -3.20 -6.50
CA SER A 439 35.40 -2.25 -5.62
C SER A 439 36.35 -1.35 -4.81
N VAL A 440 37.58 -1.80 -4.50
CA VAL A 440 38.54 -1.03 -3.69
C VAL A 440 39.21 0.06 -4.52
N ASP A 441 39.65 -0.25 -5.75
CA ASP A 441 40.27 0.72 -6.66
C ASP A 441 39.28 1.79 -7.15
N GLU A 442 38.02 1.40 -7.37
CA GLU A 442 36.97 2.36 -7.74
C GLU A 442 36.52 3.21 -6.53
N ALA A 443 36.46 2.64 -5.32
CA ALA A 443 36.28 3.43 -4.09
C ALA A 443 37.43 4.42 -3.89
N ARG A 444 38.65 4.06 -4.26
CA ARG A 444 39.82 4.96 -4.23
C ARG A 444 39.67 6.12 -5.22
N LYS A 445 39.21 5.89 -6.46
CA LYS A 445 38.90 6.96 -7.42
C LYS A 445 37.80 7.90 -6.93
N VAL A 446 36.79 7.35 -6.26
CA VAL A 446 35.73 8.14 -5.61
C VAL A 446 36.31 8.97 -4.46
N ALA A 447 37.16 8.37 -3.62
CA ALA A 447 37.82 9.06 -2.52
C ALA A 447 38.80 10.14 -3.02
N GLU A 448 39.50 9.92 -4.13
CA GLU A 448 40.37 10.89 -4.81
C GLU A 448 39.56 12.06 -5.38
N ALA A 449 38.40 11.80 -5.99
CA ALA A 449 37.50 12.85 -6.47
C ALA A 449 36.95 13.69 -5.30
N ALA A 450 36.60 13.05 -4.18
CA ALA A 450 36.18 13.75 -2.97
C ALA A 450 37.33 14.60 -2.38
N HIS A 451 38.56 14.07 -2.33
CA HIS A 451 39.76 14.81 -1.92
C HIS A 451 40.07 16.00 -2.84
N ALA A 452 39.80 15.87 -4.14
CA ALA A 452 39.92 16.95 -5.10
C ALA A 452 38.84 18.04 -4.94
N GLY A 453 38.04 17.99 -3.86
CA GLY A 453 37.03 18.98 -3.53
C GLY A 453 35.71 18.80 -4.29
N GLN A 454 35.52 17.67 -4.99
CA GLN A 454 34.30 17.45 -5.77
C GLN A 454 33.19 16.90 -4.86
N SER A 455 31.97 17.43 -5.05
CA SER A 455 30.78 16.87 -4.40
C SER A 455 30.25 15.68 -5.20
N LEU A 456 29.97 14.58 -4.52
CA LEU A 456 29.56 13.31 -5.14
C LEU A 456 28.13 12.94 -4.72
N GLY A 457 27.37 12.33 -5.63
CA GLY A 457 25.99 11.89 -5.37
C GLY A 457 25.84 10.38 -5.45
N PHE A 458 25.28 9.77 -4.40
CA PHE A 458 25.14 8.33 -4.24
C PHE A 458 23.70 7.90 -3.97
N PHE A 459 23.33 6.79 -4.61
CA PHE A 459 22.19 5.96 -4.27
C PHE A 459 22.72 4.66 -3.64
N PRO A 460 22.90 4.61 -2.31
CA PRO A 460 23.64 3.55 -1.63
C PRO A 460 22.94 2.19 -1.70
N GLU A 461 21.62 2.16 -1.96
CA GLU A 461 20.85 0.94 -2.19
C GLU A 461 21.35 0.16 -3.42
N GLY A 462 21.93 0.87 -4.40
CA GLY A 462 22.49 0.26 -5.61
C GLY A 462 21.46 -0.44 -6.51
N THR A 463 20.17 -0.39 -6.17
CA THR A 463 19.05 -0.80 -7.00
C THR A 463 17.79 -0.32 -6.32
N PHE A 464 16.65 -0.50 -6.96
CA PHE A 464 15.34 -0.30 -6.35
C PHE A 464 14.43 -1.45 -6.77
N LYS A 465 13.58 -1.90 -5.85
CA LYS A 465 12.56 -2.92 -6.12
C LYS A 465 11.24 -2.24 -6.48
N ARG A 466 10.29 -2.99 -7.05
CA ARG A 466 8.93 -2.49 -7.31
C ARG A 466 8.18 -2.17 -6.01
N MET A 467 8.37 -3.00 -4.98
CA MET A 467 7.74 -2.85 -3.67
C MET A 467 8.33 -1.68 -2.88
N PRO A 468 7.51 -0.96 -2.07
CA PRO A 468 8.00 0.00 -1.10
C PRO A 468 8.97 -0.65 -0.13
N GLY A 469 10.05 0.04 0.19
CA GLY A 469 11.01 -0.37 1.20
C GLY A 469 12.40 0.18 0.94
N LEU A 470 13.01 0.74 1.98
CA LEU A 470 14.40 1.20 1.96
C LEU A 470 15.33 -0.01 2.05
N LEU A 471 16.10 -0.27 0.99
CA LEU A 471 17.03 -1.40 0.94
C LEU A 471 18.27 -1.16 1.84
N SER A 472 19.10 -2.19 1.96
CA SER A 472 20.39 -2.08 2.64
C SER A 472 21.33 -1.14 1.90
N PHE A 473 22.09 -0.35 2.67
CA PHE A 473 23.03 0.63 2.13
C PHE A 473 24.40 -0.01 1.92
N ARG A 474 24.92 0.07 0.69
CA ARG A 474 26.27 -0.39 0.36
C ARG A 474 27.33 0.56 0.92
N MET A 475 28.48 0.00 1.26
CA MET A 475 29.55 0.71 2.00
C MET A 475 30.33 1.76 1.19
N GLY A 476 30.32 1.69 -0.14
CA GLY A 476 31.24 2.48 -0.98
C GLY A 476 31.21 3.99 -0.74
N ALA A 477 30.01 4.58 -0.61
CA ALA A 477 29.85 6.02 -0.35
C ALA A 477 30.42 6.43 1.01
N PHE A 478 30.20 5.58 2.03
CA PHE A 478 30.59 5.85 3.42
C PHE A 478 32.08 5.62 3.66
N MET A 479 32.66 4.63 2.98
CA MET A 479 34.11 4.44 2.94
C MET A 479 34.82 5.62 2.31
N ALA A 480 34.33 6.11 1.16
CA ALA A 480 34.89 7.29 0.52
C ALA A 480 34.76 8.54 1.41
N ALA A 481 33.63 8.69 2.13
CA ALA A 481 33.43 9.79 3.06
C ALA A 481 34.40 9.75 4.24
N ALA A 482 34.55 8.58 4.88
CA ALA A 482 35.46 8.37 6.00
C ALA A 482 36.92 8.64 5.59
N GLN A 483 37.37 8.05 4.48
CA GLN A 483 38.74 8.21 3.99
C GLN A 483 39.07 9.64 3.55
N ALA A 484 38.10 10.35 2.96
CA ALA A 484 38.27 11.74 2.54
C ALA A 484 38.00 12.77 3.64
N GLY A 485 37.55 12.34 4.82
CA GLY A 485 37.17 13.25 5.89
C GLY A 485 36.07 14.24 5.51
N VAL A 486 35.21 13.88 4.55
CA VAL A 486 34.14 14.76 4.04
C VAL A 486 32.79 14.42 4.65
N PRO A 487 31.94 15.43 4.93
CA PRO A 487 30.61 15.18 5.48
C PRO A 487 29.71 14.42 4.51
N VAL A 488 28.82 13.59 5.06
CA VAL A 488 27.72 12.96 4.31
C VAL A 488 26.42 13.71 4.55
N ALA A 489 25.80 14.22 3.49
CA ALA A 489 24.49 14.87 3.54
C ALA A 489 23.37 13.84 3.24
N PRO A 490 22.54 13.45 4.21
CA PRO A 490 21.39 12.57 3.98
C PRO A 490 20.30 13.32 3.21
N VAL A 491 19.79 12.70 2.16
CA VAL A 491 18.71 13.24 1.34
C VAL A 491 17.60 12.21 1.22
N THR A 492 16.37 12.63 1.52
CA THR A 492 15.21 11.78 1.38
C THR A 492 14.35 12.26 0.23
N ILE A 493 14.01 11.35 -0.68
CA ILE A 493 13.16 11.55 -1.85
C ILE A 493 11.83 10.83 -1.60
N ARG A 494 10.71 11.53 -1.78
CA ARG A 494 9.35 10.97 -1.69
C ARG A 494 8.55 11.22 -2.97
N GLY A 495 7.60 10.34 -3.23
CA GLY A 495 6.60 10.45 -4.31
C GLY A 495 7.07 9.99 -5.69
N THR A 496 8.37 9.78 -5.91
CA THR A 496 8.89 9.30 -7.21
C THR A 496 8.42 7.89 -7.53
N ARG A 497 8.31 7.01 -6.52
CA ARG A 497 7.78 5.65 -6.67
C ARG A 497 6.35 5.66 -7.20
N ASP A 498 5.46 6.44 -6.59
CA ASP A 498 4.05 6.49 -6.98
C ASP A 498 3.84 7.12 -8.36
N MET A 499 4.75 8.02 -8.75
CA MET A 499 4.77 8.57 -10.10
C MET A 499 5.25 7.56 -11.13
N LEU A 500 6.33 6.81 -10.86
CA LEU A 500 6.88 5.83 -11.79
C LEU A 500 7.57 4.67 -11.04
N ARG A 501 6.83 3.58 -10.82
CA ARG A 501 7.33 2.36 -10.16
C ARG A 501 8.29 1.56 -11.05
N ALA A 502 9.18 0.79 -10.42
CA ALA A 502 10.05 -0.14 -11.13
C ALA A 502 9.24 -1.11 -12.01
N GLY A 503 9.63 -1.24 -13.28
CA GLY A 503 8.94 -2.10 -14.25
C GLY A 503 7.63 -1.53 -14.82
N SER A 504 7.22 -0.32 -14.41
CA SER A 504 6.12 0.41 -15.03
C SER A 504 6.66 1.48 -15.99
N TRP A 505 6.01 1.61 -17.15
CA TRP A 505 6.25 2.70 -18.11
C TRP A 505 5.14 3.76 -18.07
N PHE A 506 4.30 3.75 -17.04
CA PHE A 506 3.09 4.56 -16.98
C PHE A 506 3.22 5.64 -15.90
N PRO A 507 3.65 6.87 -16.26
CA PRO A 507 3.82 7.95 -15.30
C PRO A 507 2.46 8.46 -14.80
N ARG A 508 2.36 8.68 -13.48
CA ARG A 508 1.20 9.23 -12.80
C ARG A 508 1.49 10.63 -12.25
N ARG A 509 0.45 11.43 -12.05
CA ARG A 509 0.57 12.70 -11.31
C ARG A 509 0.85 12.40 -9.85
N GLY A 510 1.78 13.13 -9.26
CA GLY A 510 2.16 13.02 -7.87
C GLY A 510 2.86 14.29 -7.38
N HIS A 511 2.97 14.41 -6.06
CA HIS A 511 3.77 15.45 -5.42
C HIS A 511 5.16 14.89 -5.11
N LEU A 512 6.19 15.64 -5.48
CA LEU A 512 7.58 15.29 -5.25
C LEU A 512 8.11 16.07 -4.06
N GLU A 513 8.75 15.39 -3.11
CA GLU A 513 9.39 16.02 -1.97
C GLU A 513 10.84 15.56 -1.86
N VAL A 514 11.75 16.53 -1.66
CA VAL A 514 13.17 16.30 -1.37
C VAL A 514 13.50 16.95 -0.03
N ILE A 515 13.96 16.16 0.93
CA ILE A 515 14.30 16.61 2.29
C ILE A 515 15.81 16.43 2.47
N ILE A 516 16.51 17.52 2.72
CA ILE A 516 17.96 17.52 2.96
C ILE A 516 18.21 17.74 4.45
N GLU A 517 18.83 16.76 5.10
CA GLU A 517 19.08 16.76 6.54
C GLU A 517 20.48 17.27 6.88
N PRO A 518 20.73 17.68 8.14
CA PRO A 518 22.05 18.10 8.59
C PRO A 518 23.14 17.07 8.24
N PRO A 519 24.29 17.52 7.72
CA PRO A 519 25.37 16.63 7.32
C PRO A 519 25.97 15.91 8.54
N ILE A 520 26.29 14.63 8.37
CA ILE A 520 26.91 13.80 9.39
C ILE A 520 28.40 13.69 9.07
N GLN A 521 29.24 14.05 10.03
CA GLN A 521 30.70 13.98 9.90
C GLN A 521 31.20 12.56 10.18
N PRO A 522 32.20 12.06 9.43
CA PRO A 522 32.88 10.82 9.78
C PRO A 522 33.66 10.99 11.11
N THR A 523 33.58 9.98 11.97
CA THR A 523 34.29 9.95 13.27
C THR A 523 35.71 9.36 13.19
N GLY A 524 36.21 9.12 11.98
CA GLY A 524 37.46 8.41 11.69
C GLY A 524 37.54 8.04 10.20
N ASP A 525 38.66 7.44 9.79
CA ASP A 525 38.98 7.05 8.41
C ASP A 525 38.92 5.53 8.17
N ASP A 526 38.60 4.76 9.21
CA ASP A 526 38.57 3.30 9.21
C ASP A 526 37.21 2.72 8.81
N TRP A 527 37.18 1.40 8.59
CA TRP A 527 35.95 0.68 8.26
C TRP A 527 34.86 0.86 9.34
N SER A 528 35.26 0.92 10.62
CA SER A 528 34.31 1.08 11.72
C SER A 528 33.60 2.44 11.70
N ALA A 529 34.35 3.52 11.39
CA ALA A 529 33.78 4.84 11.19
C ALA A 529 32.81 4.88 10.01
N ALA A 530 33.16 4.23 8.89
CA ALA A 530 32.28 4.13 7.74
C ALA A 530 30.97 3.39 8.06
N VAL A 531 31.02 2.31 8.85
CA VAL A 531 29.82 1.57 9.27
C VAL A 531 28.91 2.43 10.16
N ARG A 532 29.48 3.11 11.18
CA ARG A 532 28.72 4.05 12.02
C ARG A 532 28.07 5.16 11.20
N LEU A 533 28.80 5.69 10.22
CA LEU A 533 28.31 6.73 9.32
C LEU A 533 27.16 6.22 8.43
N ARG A 534 27.29 5.02 7.84
CA ARG A 534 26.22 4.36 7.08
C ARG A 534 24.95 4.24 7.91
N ASP A 535 25.06 3.67 9.10
CA ASP A 535 23.91 3.36 9.95
C ASP A 535 23.20 4.63 10.42
N ALA A 536 23.97 5.66 10.78
CA ALA A 536 23.43 6.97 11.14
C ALA A 536 22.68 7.64 9.97
N VAL A 537 23.28 7.66 8.78
CA VAL A 537 22.67 8.25 7.57
C VAL A 537 21.42 7.46 7.16
N ARG A 538 21.49 6.12 7.20
CA ARG A 538 20.35 5.26 6.88
C ARG A 538 19.19 5.47 7.85
N ALA A 539 19.45 5.54 9.15
CA ALA A 539 18.41 5.79 10.15
C ALA A 539 17.69 7.13 9.93
N VAL A 540 18.43 8.18 9.52
CA VAL A 540 17.84 9.47 9.16
C VAL A 540 16.92 9.34 7.94
N ILE A 541 17.39 8.70 6.87
CA ILE A 541 16.59 8.51 5.65
C ILE A 541 15.37 7.63 5.91
N LEU A 542 15.51 6.54 6.67
CA LEU A 542 14.42 5.62 7.00
C LEU A 542 13.28 6.30 7.77
N ARG A 543 13.61 7.13 8.76
CA ARG A 543 12.60 7.90 9.51
C ARG A 543 11.80 8.83 8.61
N ASN A 544 12.42 9.33 7.55
CA ASN A 544 11.85 10.32 6.68
C ASN A 544 11.31 9.73 5.36
N CYS A 545 11.66 8.52 4.91
CA CYS A 545 11.26 8.09 3.57
C CYS A 545 9.79 7.65 3.50
N GLY A 546 9.19 7.27 4.63
CA GLY A 546 7.84 6.71 4.66
C GLY A 546 7.75 5.31 4.03
N GLU A 547 8.91 4.69 3.76
CA GLU A 547 9.00 3.31 3.24
C GLU A 547 9.46 2.36 4.36
N PRO A 548 9.03 1.09 4.34
CA PRO A 548 9.44 0.11 5.34
C PRO A 548 10.94 -0.19 5.32
N ASP A 549 11.47 -0.67 6.44
CA ASP A 549 12.84 -1.16 6.50
C ASP A 549 12.94 -2.53 5.82
N MET A 550 13.69 -2.60 4.72
CA MET A 550 13.97 -3.84 3.96
C MET A 550 15.47 -4.17 3.95
N ALA A 551 16.23 -3.71 4.95
CA ALA A 551 17.60 -4.19 5.14
C ALA A 551 17.57 -5.59 5.74
N GLU A 552 17.84 -6.59 4.90
CA GLU A 552 18.31 -7.91 5.33
C GLU A 552 19.76 -7.86 5.81
#